data_AF-A0A016W1P4-F1
#
_entry.id   AF-A0A016W1P4-F1
#
_cell.length_a   1.000
_cell.length_b   1.000
_cell.length_c   1.000
_cell.angle_alpha   90.00
_cell.angle_beta   90.00
_cell.angle_gamma   90.00
#
_symmetry.space_group_name_H-M   'P 1'
#
loop_
_entity.id
_entity.type
_entity.pdbx_description
1 polymer ?
#
loop_
_entity_poly.entity_id
_entity_poly.type
_entity_poly.pdbx_seq_one_letter_code
_entity_poly.pdbx_strand_id
1 'polypeptide(L)'
;MANELEIEKEIVAQGDLVRKLKGDASASEDMKKEAIEKLLRLKLTYKEITGKEYAAPGGRQQKEKKPAAEKKQDKKAEPKADGKKQTKLGIEISKDENYSEWYSQVITKAEMIEYYDVSGCYVLRPWSYAIWEGIQAWFDSGIKKLGVKNCYFPMFVSNAALEREKTHIADFAPEVAWVTRAGSSEMAEPIAIRPTSETVMYPSYKKWVQSHRDLPIKLNQWCNVVRWEFKHPTPFLRTREFLWQEGHTAFATPEEAVREVFQILDLYAGVYTDLLAIPIVKGRKSEKEKFAGGDFTTTVEAYVPCNGRGIQGATSHHLGQNFSKMFDISFEDPNTGGKAYAWQNSWGLSTRTIGAMVMIHADDSGLVLPPRVAAIQAIILPVGITAQTTEEQRKHLMDSADELAKILVDADVRAEADLRDNYSPGWKFNHWELKGVPIRIEIGPKDLAADQVTAVLRYNGKKMAIKRADLVNEIKRLLEVIHEEMYNKVLTARDAHMKVCYDFEEFKQLLDEKFILLSPFCGEIACEDEIKKASTRDDAEAGAAQMGAKTLCIPLEQPKETLPEKCLFPACKNKAKFFALFGRSY
;
A
#
# COMPACT_ATOMS: atom_id res chain seq x y z
N MET A 1 43.51 -27.62 20.93
CA MET A 1 44.11 -26.97 19.74
C MET A 1 44.68 -27.97 18.73
N ALA A 2 45.38 -29.06 19.11
CA ALA A 2 45.88 -30.05 18.14
C ALA A 2 44.76 -30.86 17.41
N ASN A 3 43.73 -31.34 18.14
CA ASN A 3 42.61 -32.10 17.54
C ASN A 3 41.69 -31.28 16.63
N GLU A 4 41.60 -29.96 16.82
CA GLU A 4 40.70 -29.09 16.05
C GLU A 4 41.22 -28.88 14.63
N LEU A 5 42.50 -28.54 14.51
CA LEU A 5 43.18 -28.31 13.23
C LEU A 5 43.26 -29.57 12.36
N GLU A 6 43.28 -30.75 12.98
CA GLU A 6 43.31 -32.04 12.29
C GLU A 6 41.94 -32.37 11.69
N ILE A 7 40.86 -32.23 12.48
CA ILE A 7 39.52 -32.52 11.99
C ILE A 7 39.02 -31.48 10.96
N GLU A 8 39.48 -30.23 11.03
CA GLU A 8 39.20 -29.23 9.99
C GLU A 8 39.81 -29.62 8.64
N LYS A 9 41.05 -30.15 8.65
CA LYS A 9 41.70 -30.65 7.43
C LYS A 9 40.96 -31.84 6.84
N GLU A 10 40.46 -32.75 7.68
CA GLU A 10 39.65 -33.88 7.25
C GLU A 10 38.31 -33.45 6.63
N ILE A 11 37.64 -32.46 7.23
CA ILE A 11 36.39 -31.90 6.69
C ILE A 11 36.62 -31.26 5.32
N VAL A 12 37.72 -30.52 5.14
CA VAL A 12 38.06 -29.91 3.84
C VAL A 12 38.34 -30.98 2.80
N ALA A 13 39.22 -31.94 3.09
CA ALA A 13 39.55 -33.04 2.18
C ALA A 13 38.33 -33.86 1.78
N GLN A 14 37.45 -34.18 2.75
CA GLN A 14 36.22 -34.91 2.47
C GLN A 14 35.21 -34.06 1.66
N GLY A 15 35.16 -32.74 1.90
CA GLY A 15 34.35 -31.80 1.12
C GLY A 15 34.80 -31.66 -0.34
N ASP A 16 36.10 -31.74 -0.61
CA ASP A 16 36.66 -31.76 -1.97
C ASP A 16 36.35 -33.10 -2.68
N LEU A 17 36.42 -34.22 -1.96
CA LEU A 17 36.04 -35.53 -2.48
C LEU A 17 34.56 -35.57 -2.89
N VAL A 18 33.65 -35.01 -2.07
CA VAL A 18 32.22 -34.91 -2.42
C VAL A 18 32.02 -34.05 -3.67
N ARG A 19 32.74 -32.94 -3.82
CA ARG A 19 32.67 -32.09 -5.03
C ARG A 19 33.18 -32.84 -6.27
N LYS A 20 34.28 -33.58 -6.15
CA LYS A 20 34.83 -34.40 -7.23
C LYS A 20 33.85 -35.51 -7.65
N LEU A 21 33.27 -36.23 -6.69
CA LEU A 21 32.31 -37.31 -6.96
C LEU A 21 30.98 -36.80 -7.52
N LYS A 22 30.53 -35.59 -7.17
CA LYS A 22 29.34 -34.97 -7.78
C LYS A 22 29.60 -34.50 -9.22
N GLY A 23 30.83 -34.14 -9.56
CA GLY A 23 31.23 -33.75 -10.91
C GLY A 23 31.58 -34.91 -11.84
N ASP A 24 31.77 -36.11 -11.29
CA ASP A 24 32.11 -37.32 -12.06
C ASP A 24 30.84 -38.12 -12.42
N ALA A 25 30.53 -38.19 -13.71
CA ALA A 25 29.37 -38.91 -14.24
C ALA A 25 29.50 -40.44 -14.13
N SER A 26 30.70 -40.97 -13.85
CA SER A 26 30.96 -42.41 -13.68
C SER A 26 30.83 -42.90 -12.24
N ALA A 27 30.71 -42.00 -11.26
CA ALA A 27 30.55 -42.34 -9.85
C ALA A 27 29.11 -42.79 -9.53
N SER A 28 28.97 -43.94 -8.83
CA SER A 28 27.65 -44.45 -8.44
C SER A 28 26.97 -43.55 -7.39
N GLU A 29 25.64 -43.54 -7.38
CA GLU A 29 24.86 -42.75 -6.41
C GLU A 29 25.10 -43.19 -4.96
N ASP A 30 25.40 -44.47 -4.74
CA ASP A 30 25.72 -44.98 -3.40
C ASP A 30 27.08 -44.45 -2.89
N MET A 31 28.09 -44.36 -3.77
CA MET A 31 29.38 -43.75 -3.43
C MET A 31 29.25 -42.26 -3.09
N LYS A 32 28.38 -41.53 -3.80
CA LYS A 32 28.11 -40.12 -3.50
C LYS A 32 27.42 -39.97 -2.14
N LYS A 33 26.44 -40.82 -1.83
CA LYS A 33 25.73 -40.82 -0.54
C LYS A 33 26.67 -41.14 0.61
N GLU A 34 27.50 -42.17 0.49
CA GLU A 34 28.46 -42.55 1.53
C GLU A 34 29.47 -41.43 1.82
N ALA A 35 29.97 -40.78 0.76
CA ALA A 35 30.89 -39.65 0.91
C ALA A 35 30.25 -38.42 1.60
N ILE A 36 28.96 -38.16 1.34
CA ILE A 36 28.18 -37.10 1.98
C ILE A 36 27.90 -37.44 3.45
N GLU A 37 27.54 -38.68 3.75
CA GLU A 37 27.27 -39.11 5.13
C GLU A 37 28.54 -39.02 6.00
N LYS A 38 29.70 -39.42 5.44
CA LYS A 38 30.99 -39.25 6.11
C LYS A 38 31.33 -37.78 6.38
N LEU A 39 31.02 -36.88 5.44
CA LEU A 39 31.22 -35.44 5.62
C LEU A 39 30.32 -34.87 6.74
N LEU A 40 29.07 -35.32 6.82
CA LEU A 40 28.13 -34.90 7.88
C LEU A 40 28.60 -35.39 9.26
N ARG A 41 29.09 -36.63 9.36
CA ARG A 41 29.66 -37.15 10.62
C ARG A 41 30.86 -36.34 11.08
N LEU A 42 31.80 -36.01 10.18
CA LEU A 42 32.96 -35.18 10.53
C LEU A 42 32.56 -33.79 11.04
N LYS A 43 31.55 -33.16 10.43
CA LYS A 43 31.02 -31.86 10.92
C LYS A 43 30.33 -31.96 12.29
N LEU A 44 29.66 -33.08 12.58
CA LEU A 44 29.09 -33.34 13.91
C LEU A 44 30.20 -33.52 14.95
N THR A 45 31.23 -34.31 14.65
CA THR A 45 32.37 -34.49 15.54
C THR A 45 33.11 -33.17 15.78
N TYR A 46 33.25 -32.30 14.77
CA TYR A 46 33.75 -30.94 14.96
C TYR A 46 32.90 -30.11 15.92
N LYS A 47 31.56 -30.19 15.79
CA LYS A 47 30.63 -29.49 16.70
C LYS A 47 30.71 -30.01 18.13
N GLU A 48 30.88 -31.31 18.32
CA GLU A 48 31.06 -31.93 19.64
C GLU A 48 32.37 -31.51 20.30
N ILE A 49 33.46 -31.38 19.53
CA ILE A 49 34.78 -31.02 20.07
C ILE A 49 34.91 -29.50 20.31
N THR A 50 34.35 -28.66 19.44
CA THR A 50 34.56 -27.20 19.48
C THR A 50 33.37 -26.42 20.05
N GLY A 51 32.21 -27.06 20.18
CA GLY A 51 30.94 -26.41 20.54
C GLY A 51 30.36 -25.50 19.44
N LYS A 52 30.98 -25.44 18.26
CA LYS A 52 30.61 -24.54 17.15
C LYS A 52 30.34 -25.33 15.87
N GLU A 53 29.44 -24.83 15.03
CA GLU A 53 29.24 -25.42 13.70
C GLU A 53 30.40 -25.05 12.77
N TYR A 54 30.88 -26.03 11.99
CA TYR A 54 31.97 -25.80 11.04
C TYR A 54 31.53 -24.83 9.93
N ALA A 55 32.14 -23.65 9.91
CA ALA A 55 31.96 -22.65 8.86
C ALA A 55 33.15 -22.72 7.88
N ALA A 56 32.91 -23.15 6.65
CA ALA A 56 33.96 -23.22 5.64
C ALA A 56 34.48 -21.80 5.30
N PRO A 57 35.80 -21.58 5.20
CA PRO A 57 36.34 -20.30 4.76
C PRO A 57 35.89 -20.03 3.31
N GLY A 58 34.99 -19.05 3.12
CA GLY A 58 34.60 -18.56 1.78
C GLY A 58 33.36 -19.17 1.11
N GLY A 59 32.48 -19.92 1.81
CA GLY A 59 31.26 -20.51 1.22
C GLY A 59 29.94 -19.94 1.75
N ARG A 60 29.04 -19.48 0.85
CA ARG A 60 27.65 -19.04 1.14
C ARG A 60 26.84 -20.13 1.86
N GLN A 61 26.14 -19.77 2.94
CA GLN A 61 25.17 -20.64 3.62
C GLN A 61 24.00 -20.99 2.69
N GLN A 62 23.80 -22.29 2.43
CA GLN A 62 22.66 -22.82 1.70
C GLN A 62 21.75 -23.55 2.70
N LYS A 63 20.52 -23.05 2.91
CA LYS A 63 19.49 -23.70 3.75
C LYS A 63 19.10 -25.05 3.12
N GLU A 64 19.22 -26.13 3.88
CA GLU A 64 18.77 -27.47 3.48
C GLU A 64 17.23 -27.55 3.39
N LYS A 65 16.75 -28.09 2.26
CA LYS A 65 15.40 -28.67 2.11
C LYS A 65 15.41 -30.09 2.67
N LYS A 66 14.52 -30.43 3.60
CA LYS A 66 14.24 -31.84 3.99
C LYS A 66 13.15 -32.45 3.09
N PRO A 67 13.32 -33.69 2.60
CA PRO A 67 12.24 -34.49 2.00
C PRO A 67 11.42 -35.25 3.05
N ALA A 68 10.23 -35.66 2.64
CA ALA A 68 9.19 -36.31 3.44
C ALA A 68 9.50 -37.75 3.89
N ALA A 69 9.03 -38.16 5.08
CA ALA A 69 8.37 -39.45 5.34
C ALA A 69 7.84 -39.57 6.80
N GLU A 70 6.56 -39.97 6.89
CA GLU A 70 5.86 -40.85 7.84
C GLU A 70 5.99 -40.77 9.39
N LYS A 71 4.80 -40.51 9.97
CA LYS A 71 4.19 -40.98 11.24
C LYS A 71 5.09 -41.67 12.29
N LYS A 72 5.22 -41.02 13.45
CA LYS A 72 5.09 -41.65 14.77
C LYS A 72 4.27 -40.76 15.71
N GLN A 73 3.37 -41.40 16.44
CA GLN A 73 2.43 -40.83 17.39
C GLN A 73 3.17 -40.18 18.57
N ASP A 74 2.77 -38.97 18.95
CA ASP A 74 2.91 -38.53 20.33
C ASP A 74 1.69 -37.72 20.78
N LYS A 75 1.46 -37.84 22.08
CA LYS A 75 0.17 -37.72 22.78
C LYS A 75 -0.46 -36.33 22.71
N LYS A 76 -1.79 -36.34 22.50
CA LYS A 76 -2.69 -35.20 22.63
C LYS A 76 -2.53 -34.53 24.00
N ALA A 77 -2.23 -33.23 23.99
CA ALA A 77 -2.75 -32.33 25.01
C ALA A 77 -4.22 -32.06 24.68
N GLU A 78 -5.12 -32.28 25.63
CA GLU A 78 -6.54 -31.98 25.48
C GLU A 78 -6.75 -30.46 25.33
N PRO A 79 -7.55 -30.01 24.35
CA PRO A 79 -7.98 -28.62 24.30
C PRO A 79 -9.04 -28.40 25.36
N LYS A 80 -8.84 -27.37 26.19
CA LYS A 80 -9.92 -26.80 27.01
C LYS A 80 -11.08 -26.45 26.08
N ALA A 81 -12.22 -27.06 26.35
CA ALA A 81 -13.45 -26.84 25.62
C ALA A 81 -13.92 -25.40 25.83
N ASP A 82 -13.85 -24.59 24.77
CA ASP A 82 -14.84 -23.55 24.54
C ASP A 82 -15.39 -23.71 23.12
N GLY A 83 -16.69 -23.97 23.05
CA GLY A 83 -17.35 -24.48 21.86
C GLY A 83 -17.58 -23.39 20.82
N LYS A 84 -16.76 -23.39 19.75
CA LYS A 84 -17.14 -23.02 18.38
C LYS A 84 -16.14 -23.64 17.43
N LYS A 85 -16.58 -24.53 16.53
CA LYS A 85 -15.76 -25.01 15.40
C LYS A 85 -15.46 -23.81 14.51
N GLN A 86 -14.32 -23.15 14.72
CA GLN A 86 -13.86 -22.05 13.89
C GLN A 86 -13.44 -22.63 12.53
N THR A 87 -14.17 -22.30 11.48
CA THR A 87 -13.77 -22.63 10.11
C THR A 87 -12.48 -21.86 9.78
N LYS A 88 -11.51 -22.48 9.08
CA LYS A 88 -10.27 -21.81 8.61
C LYS A 88 -10.51 -20.65 7.61
N LEU A 89 -11.76 -20.24 7.41
CA LEU A 89 -12.17 -19.19 6.48
C LEU A 89 -11.98 -17.79 7.08
N GLY A 90 -12.20 -17.65 8.40
CA GLY A 90 -12.08 -16.36 9.09
C GLY A 90 -10.63 -15.92 9.31
N ILE A 91 -10.45 -14.68 9.76
CA ILE A 91 -9.15 -14.19 10.21
C ILE A 91 -8.79 -14.88 11.53
N GLU A 92 -7.56 -15.38 11.62
CA GLU A 92 -7.10 -16.21 12.75
C GLU A 92 -6.36 -15.40 13.81
N ILE A 93 -5.78 -14.27 13.42
CA ILE A 93 -4.96 -13.41 14.28
C ILE A 93 -5.56 -12.02 14.35
N SER A 94 -5.64 -11.46 15.55
CA SER A 94 -6.19 -10.11 15.73
C SER A 94 -5.23 -9.04 15.21
N LYS A 95 -5.80 -7.91 14.78
CA LYS A 95 -5.06 -6.74 14.29
C LYS A 95 -4.04 -6.20 15.29
N ASP A 96 -4.37 -6.28 16.58
CA ASP A 96 -3.55 -5.79 17.68
C ASP A 96 -2.47 -6.78 18.13
N GLU A 97 -2.67 -8.09 17.89
CA GLU A 97 -1.71 -9.14 18.24
C GLU A 97 -0.54 -9.21 17.24
N ASN A 98 -0.83 -9.31 15.94
CA ASN A 98 0.20 -9.30 14.90
C ASN A 98 -0.34 -8.62 13.65
N TYR A 99 -0.10 -7.31 13.57
CA TYR A 99 -0.55 -6.48 12.48
C TYR A 99 -0.11 -6.97 11.09
N SER A 100 1.14 -7.43 10.95
CA SER A 100 1.67 -7.83 9.64
C SER A 100 1.00 -9.10 9.12
N GLU A 101 0.78 -10.07 10.01
CA GLU A 101 0.10 -11.32 9.66
C GLU A 101 -1.39 -11.09 9.45
N TRP A 102 -2.04 -10.30 10.31
CA TRP A 102 -3.42 -9.87 10.14
C TRP A 102 -3.64 -9.22 8.77
N TYR A 103 -2.79 -8.26 8.38
CA TYR A 103 -2.90 -7.57 7.10
C TYR A 103 -2.79 -8.54 5.93
N SER A 104 -1.84 -9.47 5.99
CA SER A 104 -1.67 -10.52 4.97
C SER A 104 -2.89 -11.43 4.88
N GLN A 105 -3.45 -11.87 6.02
CA GLN A 105 -4.65 -12.69 6.05
C GLN A 105 -5.85 -11.94 5.47
N VAL A 106 -6.06 -10.67 5.81
CA VAL A 106 -7.17 -9.87 5.30
C VAL A 106 -7.12 -9.77 3.77
N ILE A 107 -6.01 -9.34 3.19
CA ILE A 107 -5.92 -9.11 1.73
C ILE A 107 -5.95 -10.41 0.91
N THR A 108 -5.50 -11.54 1.48
CA THR A 108 -5.50 -12.84 0.79
C THR A 108 -6.82 -13.57 0.95
N LYS A 109 -7.32 -13.71 2.18
CA LYS A 109 -8.58 -14.42 2.48
C LYS A 109 -9.79 -13.67 1.91
N ALA A 110 -9.74 -12.35 1.81
CA ALA A 110 -10.76 -11.56 1.12
C ALA A 110 -10.60 -11.51 -0.41
N GLU A 111 -9.66 -12.27 -0.98
CA GLU A 111 -9.46 -12.40 -2.43
C GLU A 111 -9.10 -11.07 -3.12
N MET A 112 -8.41 -10.15 -2.42
CA MET A 112 -7.92 -8.91 -3.02
C MET A 112 -6.69 -9.14 -3.87
N ILE A 113 -5.78 -10.00 -3.39
CA ILE A 113 -4.52 -10.27 -4.07
C ILE A 113 -4.21 -11.77 -4.13
N GLU A 114 -3.27 -12.12 -5.00
CA GLU A 114 -2.54 -13.39 -4.96
C GLU A 114 -1.04 -13.09 -4.92
N TYR A 115 -0.27 -13.80 -4.08
CA TYR A 115 1.19 -13.64 -4.07
C TYR A 115 1.77 -14.21 -5.36
N TYR A 116 2.69 -13.44 -5.96
CA TYR A 116 3.37 -13.86 -7.18
C TYR A 116 4.74 -14.47 -6.86
N ASP A 117 5.28 -15.25 -7.80
CA ASP A 117 6.57 -15.94 -7.65
C ASP A 117 7.76 -14.97 -7.65
N VAL A 118 7.60 -13.80 -8.27
CA VAL A 118 8.55 -12.68 -8.18
C VAL A 118 8.30 -11.89 -6.90
N SER A 119 9.29 -11.93 -5.98
CA SER A 119 9.24 -11.18 -4.72
C SER A 119 8.94 -9.69 -4.95
N GLY A 120 7.97 -9.16 -4.20
CA GLY A 120 7.55 -7.76 -4.32
C GLY A 120 6.54 -7.48 -5.43
N CYS A 121 6.12 -8.51 -6.17
CA CYS A 121 5.01 -8.47 -7.12
C CYS A 121 3.84 -9.32 -6.60
N TYR A 122 2.63 -8.98 -7.05
CA TYR A 122 1.38 -9.63 -6.64
C TYR A 122 0.33 -9.42 -7.74
N VAL A 123 -0.63 -10.35 -7.82
CA VAL A 123 -1.75 -10.23 -8.75
C VAL A 123 -2.85 -9.42 -8.07
N LEU A 124 -3.29 -8.34 -8.72
CA LEU A 124 -4.52 -7.64 -8.35
C LEU A 124 -5.72 -8.45 -8.84
N ARG A 125 -6.45 -9.08 -7.93
CA ARG A 125 -7.68 -9.82 -8.25
C ARG A 125 -8.84 -8.85 -8.47
N PRO A 126 -9.97 -9.30 -9.09
CA PRO A 126 -11.10 -8.42 -9.39
C PRO A 126 -11.59 -7.58 -8.20
N TRP A 127 -11.55 -8.13 -6.98
CA TRP A 127 -12.01 -7.43 -5.77
C TRP A 127 -11.21 -6.16 -5.46
N SER A 128 -9.88 -6.18 -5.66
CA SER A 128 -9.04 -4.99 -5.48
C SER A 128 -8.99 -4.12 -6.73
N TYR A 129 -9.02 -4.72 -7.91
CA TYR A 129 -8.98 -3.97 -9.17
C TYR A 129 -10.24 -3.12 -9.36
N ALA A 130 -11.41 -3.59 -8.95
CA ALA A 130 -12.65 -2.81 -8.98
C ALA A 130 -12.56 -1.52 -8.12
N ILE A 131 -11.86 -1.57 -6.98
CA ILE A 131 -11.59 -0.38 -6.16
C ILE A 131 -10.69 0.60 -6.93
N TRP A 132 -9.66 0.08 -7.60
CA TRP A 132 -8.77 0.89 -8.43
C TRP A 132 -9.51 1.54 -9.60
N GLU A 133 -10.41 0.81 -10.27
CA GLU A 133 -11.27 1.34 -11.34
C GLU A 133 -12.20 2.45 -10.82
N GLY A 134 -12.75 2.30 -9.61
CA GLY A 134 -13.56 3.34 -8.96
C GLY A 134 -12.76 4.62 -8.68
N ILE A 135 -11.54 4.48 -8.16
CA ILE A 135 -10.62 5.61 -7.96
C ILE A 135 -10.27 6.26 -9.30
N GLN A 136 -9.95 5.45 -10.31
CA GLN A 136 -9.61 5.90 -11.64
C GLN A 136 -10.76 6.70 -12.26
N ALA A 137 -11.98 6.17 -12.28
CA ALA A 137 -13.12 6.84 -12.89
C ALA A 137 -13.42 8.20 -12.22
N TRP A 138 -13.37 8.26 -10.89
CA TRP A 138 -13.64 9.50 -10.16
C TRP A 138 -12.55 10.55 -10.42
N PHE A 139 -11.28 10.17 -10.30
CA PHE A 139 -10.16 11.10 -10.45
C PHE A 139 -10.01 11.58 -11.90
N ASP A 140 -10.21 10.68 -12.86
CA ASP A 140 -10.18 10.96 -14.29
C ASP A 140 -11.27 11.99 -14.70
N SER A 141 -12.47 11.86 -14.13
CA SER A 141 -13.54 12.86 -14.28
C SER A 141 -13.13 14.22 -13.71
N GLY A 142 -12.46 14.23 -12.56
CA GLY A 142 -11.94 15.45 -11.92
C GLY A 142 -10.91 16.19 -12.78
N ILE A 143 -9.86 15.50 -13.23
CA ILE A 143 -8.78 16.13 -14.02
C ILE A 143 -9.24 16.55 -15.43
N LYS A 144 -10.21 15.86 -16.03
CA LYS A 144 -10.80 16.26 -17.32
C LYS A 144 -11.52 17.61 -17.23
N LYS A 145 -12.17 17.91 -16.10
CA LYS A 145 -12.77 19.24 -15.85
C LYS A 145 -11.71 20.35 -15.78
N LEU A 146 -10.46 20.01 -15.43
CA LEU A 146 -9.31 20.93 -15.42
C LEU A 146 -8.61 21.05 -16.78
N GLY A 147 -9.13 20.38 -17.82
CA GLY A 147 -8.58 20.36 -19.17
C GLY A 147 -7.42 19.38 -19.38
N VAL A 148 -7.15 18.50 -18.41
CA VAL A 148 -6.10 17.48 -18.53
C VAL A 148 -6.53 16.38 -19.51
N LYS A 149 -5.59 15.93 -20.35
CA LYS A 149 -5.83 14.88 -21.35
C LYS A 149 -5.03 13.64 -21.03
N ASN A 150 -5.67 12.47 -21.12
CA ASN A 150 -4.96 11.20 -21.01
C ASN A 150 -4.09 10.95 -22.23
N CYS A 151 -2.93 10.34 -22.00
CA CYS A 151 -1.96 9.92 -22.99
C CYS A 151 -1.29 8.63 -22.50
N TYR A 152 -0.37 8.10 -23.31
CA TYR A 152 0.45 6.96 -22.91
C TYR A 152 1.85 7.10 -23.49
N PHE A 153 2.85 7.15 -22.62
CA PHE A 153 4.26 7.09 -23.01
C PHE A 153 4.83 5.68 -22.81
N PRO A 154 5.84 5.28 -23.61
CA PRO A 154 6.49 3.98 -23.47
C PRO A 154 7.09 3.76 -22.08
N MET A 155 7.11 2.50 -21.65
CA MET A 155 7.71 2.08 -20.38
C MET A 155 9.24 2.04 -20.40
N PHE A 156 9.85 1.89 -21.59
CA PHE A 156 11.30 1.79 -21.73
C PHE A 156 11.96 3.17 -21.84
N VAL A 157 13.07 3.33 -21.13
CA VAL A 157 13.87 4.56 -21.09
C VAL A 157 15.29 4.22 -21.55
N SER A 158 15.85 5.02 -22.46
CA SER A 158 17.25 4.83 -22.87
C SER A 158 18.20 5.25 -21.76
N ASN A 159 19.37 4.60 -21.68
CA ASN A 159 20.40 4.95 -20.71
C ASN A 159 20.78 6.45 -20.81
N ALA A 160 20.98 6.95 -22.04
CA ALA A 160 21.32 8.35 -22.29
C ALA A 160 20.25 9.35 -21.78
N ALA A 161 18.97 8.97 -21.76
CA ALA A 161 17.90 9.83 -21.23
C ALA A 161 17.94 9.88 -19.70
N LEU A 162 18.18 8.75 -19.03
CA LEU A 162 18.36 8.70 -17.57
C LEU A 162 19.61 9.45 -17.11
N GLU A 163 20.73 9.35 -17.84
CA GLU A 163 21.97 10.01 -17.42
C GLU A 163 21.89 11.54 -17.43
N ARG A 164 20.99 12.13 -18.23
CA ARG A 164 20.76 13.58 -18.24
C ARG A 164 20.19 14.11 -16.93
N GLU A 165 19.53 13.25 -16.16
CA GLU A 165 18.90 13.59 -14.88
C GLU A 165 19.71 13.05 -13.69
N LYS A 166 21.01 12.76 -13.86
CA LYS A 166 21.88 12.20 -12.80
C LYS A 166 21.77 12.91 -11.43
N THR A 167 21.52 14.22 -11.41
CA THR A 167 21.37 15.00 -10.18
C THR A 167 20.04 14.78 -9.44
N HIS A 168 18.97 14.39 -10.13
CA HIS A 168 17.68 14.07 -9.49
C HIS A 168 17.41 12.55 -9.42
N ILE A 169 18.11 11.75 -10.22
CA ILE A 169 18.06 10.29 -10.23
C ILE A 169 19.04 9.65 -9.24
N ALA A 170 19.96 10.38 -8.62
CA ALA A 170 20.91 9.82 -7.65
C ALA A 170 20.22 8.96 -6.56
N ASP A 171 19.02 9.38 -6.12
CA ASP A 171 18.20 8.65 -5.15
C ASP A 171 17.48 7.42 -5.74
N PHE A 172 17.19 7.43 -7.05
CA PHE A 172 16.50 6.35 -7.76
C PHE A 172 17.44 5.34 -8.44
N ALA A 173 18.70 5.71 -8.67
CA ALA A 173 19.66 4.89 -9.40
C ALA A 173 19.80 3.44 -8.87
N PRO A 174 19.76 3.18 -7.54
CA PRO A 174 19.78 1.82 -7.02
C PRO A 174 18.51 1.00 -7.34
N GLU A 175 17.39 1.66 -7.61
CA GLU A 175 16.07 1.04 -7.80
C GLU A 175 15.71 0.83 -9.28
N VAL A 176 16.54 1.26 -10.22
CA VAL A 176 16.25 1.13 -11.67
C VAL A 176 16.44 -0.31 -12.13
N ALA A 177 15.39 -0.89 -12.72
CA ALA A 177 15.45 -2.19 -13.38
C ALA A 177 15.93 -2.03 -14.83
N TRP A 178 16.93 -2.83 -15.22
CA TRP A 178 17.55 -2.78 -16.55
C TRP A 178 17.23 -4.02 -17.38
N VAL A 179 16.93 -3.81 -18.66
CA VAL A 179 16.84 -4.85 -19.68
C VAL A 179 18.14 -4.82 -20.50
N THR A 180 18.91 -5.90 -20.40
CA THR A 180 20.22 -6.04 -21.05
C THR A 180 20.27 -7.16 -22.09
N ARG A 181 19.20 -7.97 -22.18
CA ARG A 181 19.11 -9.12 -23.09
C ARG A 181 17.72 -9.23 -23.69
N ALA A 182 17.66 -9.64 -24.95
CA ALA A 182 16.44 -10.00 -25.66
C ALA A 182 16.54 -11.46 -26.12
N GLY A 183 15.74 -12.34 -25.51
CA GLY A 183 15.94 -13.78 -25.67
C GLY A 183 17.32 -14.20 -25.14
N SER A 184 18.13 -14.82 -25.99
CA SER A 184 19.51 -15.21 -25.67
C SER A 184 20.58 -14.20 -26.13
N SER A 185 20.20 -13.14 -26.84
CA SER A 185 21.13 -12.13 -27.37
C SER A 185 21.32 -10.97 -26.41
N GLU A 186 22.56 -10.52 -26.25
CA GLU A 186 22.87 -9.29 -25.52
C GLU A 186 22.48 -8.07 -26.34
N MET A 187 21.89 -7.07 -25.68
CA MET A 187 21.52 -5.82 -26.33
C MET A 187 22.76 -4.93 -26.52
N ALA A 188 22.84 -4.24 -27.65
CA ALA A 188 23.92 -3.30 -27.92
C ALA A 188 23.94 -2.15 -26.89
N GLU A 189 22.77 -1.69 -26.46
CA GLU A 189 22.61 -0.69 -25.41
C GLU A 189 21.57 -1.16 -24.38
N PRO A 190 21.87 -1.10 -23.08
CA PRO A 190 20.89 -1.42 -22.05
C PRO A 190 19.79 -0.36 -22.00
N ILE A 191 18.55 -0.81 -21.83
CA ILE A 191 17.39 0.07 -21.64
C ILE A 191 16.81 -0.15 -20.25
N ALA A 192 16.33 0.91 -19.61
CA ALA A 192 15.72 0.84 -18.29
C ALA A 192 14.20 0.72 -18.39
N ILE A 193 13.59 0.14 -17.37
CA ILE A 193 12.16 0.23 -17.11
C ILE A 193 11.90 1.49 -16.29
N ARG A 194 10.91 2.30 -16.67
CA ARG A 194 10.64 3.59 -16.00
C ARG A 194 10.41 3.43 -14.48
N PRO A 195 11.16 4.17 -13.64
CA PRO A 195 10.80 4.39 -12.24
C PRO A 195 9.85 5.60 -12.06
N THR A 196 9.82 6.47 -13.08
CA THR A 196 8.99 7.68 -13.26
C THR A 196 9.14 8.15 -14.71
N SER A 197 8.22 8.99 -15.24
CA SER A 197 8.20 9.33 -16.68
C SER A 197 8.79 10.69 -17.06
N GLU A 198 9.38 11.48 -16.15
CA GLU A 198 10.01 12.77 -16.47
C GLU A 198 10.99 12.68 -17.66
N THR A 199 11.97 11.77 -17.58
CA THR A 199 12.97 11.54 -18.66
C THR A 199 12.36 11.02 -19.96
N VAL A 200 11.16 10.42 -19.90
CA VAL A 200 10.44 9.87 -21.06
C VAL A 200 9.61 10.95 -21.75
N MET A 201 8.93 11.79 -20.97
CA MET A 201 7.96 12.76 -21.46
C MET A 201 8.60 14.07 -21.91
N TYR A 202 9.54 14.60 -21.13
CA TYR A 202 10.08 15.94 -21.33
C TYR A 202 10.85 16.17 -22.64
N PRO A 203 11.56 15.18 -23.22
CA PRO A 203 12.07 15.31 -24.59
C PRO A 203 10.99 15.53 -25.64
N SER A 204 9.77 15.04 -25.42
CA SER A 204 8.63 15.28 -26.30
C SER A 204 8.01 16.66 -26.05
N TYR A 205 7.94 17.10 -24.79
CA TYR A 205 7.47 18.43 -24.43
C TYR A 205 8.33 19.51 -25.09
N LYS A 206 9.65 19.35 -25.11
CA LYS A 206 10.57 20.23 -25.85
C LYS A 206 10.16 20.40 -27.32
N LYS A 207 9.71 19.34 -27.97
CA LYS A 207 9.33 19.37 -29.39
C LYS A 207 7.96 20.03 -29.58
N TRP A 208 7.04 19.82 -28.65
CA TRP A 208 5.67 20.32 -28.74
C TRP A 208 5.53 21.79 -28.33
N VAL A 209 6.36 22.27 -27.41
CA VAL A 209 6.37 23.67 -26.98
C VAL A 209 7.32 24.47 -27.87
N GLN A 210 6.78 25.37 -28.70
CA GLN A 210 7.55 26.32 -29.51
C GLN A 210 7.16 27.77 -29.21
N SER A 211 5.88 28.01 -28.93
CA SER A 211 5.30 29.33 -28.63
C SER A 211 4.46 29.29 -27.36
N HIS A 212 4.20 30.46 -26.74
CA HIS A 212 3.26 30.57 -25.61
C HIS A 212 1.87 30.00 -25.92
N ARG A 213 1.49 29.92 -27.21
CA ARG A 213 0.20 29.36 -27.67
C ARG A 213 0.10 27.84 -27.52
N ASP A 214 1.22 27.15 -27.39
CA ASP A 214 1.26 25.70 -27.17
C ASP A 214 1.04 25.35 -25.68
N LEU A 215 1.06 26.35 -24.82
CA LEU A 215 0.86 26.24 -23.37
C LEU A 215 -0.57 26.66 -22.98
N PRO A 216 -1.17 26.01 -21.96
CA PRO A 216 -0.58 24.96 -21.15
C PRO A 216 -0.65 23.57 -21.81
N ILE A 217 0.41 22.78 -21.65
CA ILE A 217 0.35 21.32 -21.86
C ILE A 217 -0.14 20.70 -20.56
N LYS A 218 -1.19 19.88 -20.63
CA LYS A 218 -1.74 19.16 -19.48
C LYS A 218 -1.99 17.70 -19.81
N LEU A 219 -1.07 16.82 -19.43
CA LEU A 219 -1.15 15.41 -19.76
C LEU A 219 -1.19 14.52 -18.52
N ASN A 220 -1.88 13.40 -18.66
CA ASN A 220 -2.02 12.36 -17.66
C ASN A 220 -1.77 10.99 -18.27
N GLN A 221 -1.22 10.03 -17.54
CA GLN A 221 -1.25 8.62 -17.93
C GLN A 221 -1.56 7.71 -16.74
N TRP A 222 -2.33 6.66 -16.99
CA TRP A 222 -2.57 5.55 -16.08
C TRP A 222 -1.68 4.39 -16.50
N CYS A 223 -0.80 3.93 -15.63
CA CYS A 223 0.21 2.97 -16.03
C CYS A 223 0.83 2.21 -14.86
N ASN A 224 1.67 1.22 -15.16
CA ASN A 224 2.52 0.56 -14.18
C ASN A 224 3.92 1.20 -14.14
N VAL A 225 4.54 1.10 -12.97
CA VAL A 225 5.90 1.56 -12.69
C VAL A 225 6.66 0.49 -11.93
N VAL A 226 7.97 0.40 -12.21
CA VAL A 226 8.88 -0.52 -11.54
C VAL A 226 9.93 0.25 -10.75
N ARG A 227 9.99 -0.01 -9.44
CA ARG A 227 11.04 0.45 -8.54
C ARG A 227 11.57 -0.75 -7.77
N TRP A 228 12.81 -1.15 -8.04
CA TRP A 228 13.40 -2.36 -7.48
C TRP A 228 13.90 -2.15 -6.04
N GLU A 229 12.98 -1.80 -5.16
CA GLU A 229 13.32 -1.45 -3.78
C GLU A 229 13.76 -2.68 -2.97
N PHE A 230 14.84 -2.50 -2.18
CA PHE A 230 15.47 -3.55 -1.38
C PHE A 230 14.86 -3.75 0.00
N LYS A 231 13.99 -2.83 0.46
CA LYS A 231 13.30 -2.99 1.74
C LYS A 231 12.19 -4.03 1.62
N HIS A 232 11.73 -4.55 2.76
CA HIS A 232 10.70 -5.58 2.79
C HIS A 232 9.42 -5.11 2.07
N PRO A 233 8.94 -5.82 1.03
CA PRO A 233 7.74 -5.43 0.31
C PRO A 233 6.50 -5.71 1.15
N THR A 234 5.52 -4.81 1.06
CA THR A 234 4.20 -4.98 1.68
C THR A 234 3.16 -4.69 0.59
N PRO A 235 2.27 -5.63 0.25
CA PRO A 235 1.29 -5.44 -0.82
C PRO A 235 0.55 -4.11 -0.71
N PHE A 236 0.26 -3.49 -1.85
CA PHE A 236 -0.25 -2.11 -2.01
C PHE A 236 0.67 -0.99 -1.50
N LEU A 237 1.22 -1.11 -0.28
CA LEU A 237 1.94 -0.02 0.38
C LEU A 237 3.32 0.22 -0.23
N ARG A 238 4.06 -0.87 -0.46
CA ARG A 238 5.44 -0.84 -0.94
C ARG A 238 5.75 -2.09 -1.76
N THR A 239 5.74 -1.95 -3.07
CA THR A 239 5.86 -3.07 -4.00
C THR A 239 6.80 -2.69 -5.13
N ARG A 240 7.37 -3.69 -5.79
CA ARG A 240 8.35 -3.45 -6.86
C ARG A 240 7.68 -3.01 -8.15
N GLU A 241 6.54 -3.61 -8.45
CA GLU A 241 5.62 -3.15 -9.48
C GLU A 241 4.36 -2.61 -8.79
N PHE A 242 3.86 -1.47 -9.26
CA PHE A 242 2.58 -0.93 -8.82
C PHE A 242 1.90 -0.17 -9.94
N LEU A 243 0.57 -0.11 -9.87
CA LEU A 243 -0.22 0.75 -10.74
C LEU A 243 -0.29 2.14 -10.12
N TRP A 244 -0.21 3.13 -10.98
CA TRP A 244 -0.39 4.51 -10.59
C TRP A 244 -0.96 5.34 -11.73
N GLN A 245 -1.26 6.57 -11.37
CA GLN A 245 -1.44 7.65 -12.30
C GLN A 245 -0.29 8.64 -12.10
N GLU A 246 0.24 9.17 -13.20
CA GLU A 246 1.18 10.29 -13.18
C GLU A 246 0.76 11.37 -14.19
N GLY A 247 0.74 12.61 -13.72
CA GLY A 247 0.30 13.77 -14.46
C GLY A 247 1.45 14.75 -14.57
N HIS A 248 1.64 15.30 -15.77
CA HIS A 248 2.73 16.23 -16.07
C HIS A 248 2.14 17.40 -16.85
N THR A 249 2.48 18.59 -16.41
CA THR A 249 1.95 19.81 -17.00
C THR A 249 3.05 20.86 -17.17
N ALA A 250 2.86 21.75 -18.14
CA ALA A 250 3.77 22.84 -18.44
C ALA A 250 2.96 24.11 -18.74
N PHE A 251 3.36 25.23 -18.13
CA PHE A 251 2.68 26.52 -18.15
C PHE A 251 3.61 27.64 -18.56
N ALA A 252 3.04 28.73 -19.06
CA ALA A 252 3.79 29.94 -19.36
C ALA A 252 4.15 30.74 -18.08
N THR A 253 3.27 30.72 -17.07
CA THR A 253 3.42 31.51 -15.84
C THR A 253 3.52 30.64 -14.58
N PRO A 254 4.24 31.10 -13.53
CA PRO A 254 4.32 30.38 -12.27
C PRO A 254 2.97 30.35 -11.54
N GLU A 255 2.14 31.39 -11.67
CA GLU A 255 0.86 31.49 -10.96
C GLU A 255 -0.13 30.40 -11.42
N GLU A 256 -0.17 30.10 -12.72
CA GLU A 256 -1.00 29.01 -13.26
C GLU A 256 -0.50 27.64 -12.79
N ALA A 257 0.82 27.43 -12.82
CA ALA A 257 1.42 26.19 -12.35
C ALA A 257 1.14 25.96 -10.86
N VAL A 258 1.37 26.96 -10.00
CA VAL A 258 1.09 26.87 -8.56
C VAL A 258 -0.39 26.63 -8.29
N ARG A 259 -1.29 27.28 -9.04
CA ARG A 259 -2.74 27.05 -8.90
C ARG A 259 -3.11 25.59 -9.14
N GLU A 260 -2.59 24.99 -10.21
CA GLU A 260 -2.89 23.59 -10.52
C GLU A 260 -2.38 22.63 -9.46
N VAL A 261 -1.21 22.89 -8.86
CA VAL A 261 -0.67 22.03 -7.77
C VAL A 261 -1.70 21.84 -6.66
N PHE A 262 -2.36 22.92 -6.24
CA PHE A 262 -3.40 22.87 -5.21
C PHE A 262 -4.73 22.31 -5.70
N GLN A 263 -5.13 22.57 -6.96
CA GLN A 263 -6.32 21.94 -7.54
C GLN A 263 -6.20 20.41 -7.58
N ILE A 264 -5.02 19.90 -7.96
CA ILE A 264 -4.74 18.46 -7.95
C ILE A 264 -4.67 17.92 -6.52
N LEU A 265 -4.06 18.67 -5.59
CA LEU A 265 -4.03 18.28 -4.17
C LEU A 265 -5.44 18.13 -3.58
N ASP A 266 -6.37 19.01 -3.95
CA ASP A 266 -7.77 18.94 -3.55
C ASP A 266 -8.49 17.74 -4.16
N LEU A 267 -8.21 17.40 -5.43
CA LEU A 267 -8.73 16.17 -6.03
C LEU A 267 -8.20 14.93 -5.29
N TYR A 268 -6.92 14.88 -4.96
CA TYR A 268 -6.38 13.79 -4.14
C TYR A 268 -7.01 13.73 -2.75
N ALA A 269 -7.22 14.87 -2.11
CA ALA A 269 -7.96 14.91 -0.85
C ALA A 269 -9.35 14.27 -1.01
N GLY A 270 -10.09 14.63 -2.07
CA GLY A 270 -11.40 14.07 -2.39
C GLY A 270 -11.39 12.55 -2.65
N VAL A 271 -10.33 11.99 -3.26
CA VAL A 271 -10.19 10.51 -3.35
C VAL A 271 -10.22 9.89 -1.96
N TYR A 272 -9.49 10.46 -1.00
CA TYR A 272 -9.45 9.91 0.36
C TYR A 272 -10.73 10.19 1.14
N THR A 273 -11.21 11.44 1.16
CA THR A 273 -12.37 11.84 1.98
C THR A 273 -13.68 11.35 1.38
N ASP A 274 -13.85 11.52 0.07
CA ASP A 274 -15.15 11.37 -0.60
C ASP A 274 -15.33 9.98 -1.17
N LEU A 275 -14.28 9.24 -1.53
CA LEU A 275 -14.41 7.83 -1.96
C LEU A 275 -14.06 6.85 -0.87
N LEU A 276 -12.94 7.08 -0.17
CA LEU A 276 -12.39 6.10 0.76
C LEU A 276 -12.82 6.31 2.22
N ALA A 277 -13.57 7.37 2.53
CA ALA A 277 -13.97 7.72 3.90
C ALA A 277 -12.77 7.86 4.85
N ILE A 278 -11.67 8.45 4.37
CA ILE A 278 -10.43 8.65 5.13
C ILE A 278 -10.16 10.15 5.27
N PRO A 279 -10.13 10.71 6.49
CA PRO A 279 -9.70 12.09 6.72
C PRO A 279 -8.21 12.23 6.47
N ILE A 280 -7.80 13.34 5.84
CA ILE A 280 -6.41 13.63 5.51
C ILE A 280 -5.98 14.98 6.06
N VAL A 281 -4.66 15.21 6.08
CA VAL A 281 -4.05 16.52 6.28
C VAL A 281 -3.37 16.94 4.98
N LYS A 282 -3.78 18.06 4.41
CA LYS A 282 -3.07 18.69 3.27
C LYS A 282 -1.89 19.48 3.78
N GLY A 283 -0.72 19.29 3.18
CA GLY A 283 0.48 20.04 3.58
C GLY A 283 1.57 20.08 2.53
N ARG A 284 2.62 20.84 2.83
CA ARG A 284 3.88 20.88 2.06
C ARG A 284 4.91 19.95 2.70
N LYS A 285 5.76 19.30 1.91
CA LYS A 285 6.92 18.58 2.46
C LYS A 285 7.98 19.56 2.96
N SER A 286 8.79 19.15 3.93
CA SER A 286 10.00 19.87 4.32
C SER A 286 11.02 19.85 3.16
N GLU A 287 12.06 20.67 3.24
CA GLU A 287 13.15 20.67 2.27
C GLU A 287 13.84 19.31 2.12
N LYS A 288 13.86 18.51 3.19
CA LYS A 288 14.44 17.17 3.17
C LYS A 288 13.54 16.13 2.50
N GLU A 289 12.23 16.21 2.74
CA GLU A 289 11.27 15.19 2.30
C GLU A 289 10.56 15.57 0.98
N LYS A 290 10.87 16.75 0.40
CA LYS A 290 10.34 17.14 -0.91
C LYS A 290 11.01 16.35 -2.03
N PHE A 291 10.39 16.32 -3.20
CA PHE A 291 11.02 15.77 -4.38
C PHE A 291 12.25 16.59 -4.78
N ALA A 292 13.40 15.93 -4.96
CA ALA A 292 14.69 16.57 -5.21
C ALA A 292 14.70 17.46 -6.48
N GLY A 293 13.91 17.10 -7.51
CA GLY A 293 13.75 17.90 -8.72
C GLY A 293 12.69 19.02 -8.61
N GLY A 294 11.97 19.10 -7.48
CA GLY A 294 10.88 20.05 -7.26
C GLY A 294 11.31 21.33 -6.53
N ASP A 295 10.65 22.45 -6.87
CA ASP A 295 10.73 23.68 -6.09
C ASP A 295 10.05 23.50 -4.73
N PHE A 296 8.79 23.05 -4.74
CA PHE A 296 8.10 22.56 -3.54
C PHE A 296 7.21 21.35 -3.85
N THR A 297 6.91 20.57 -2.81
CA THR A 297 6.04 19.38 -2.90
C THR A 297 4.87 19.53 -1.94
N THR A 298 3.66 19.28 -2.43
CA THR A 298 2.45 19.17 -1.61
C THR A 298 1.98 17.72 -1.53
N THR A 299 1.29 17.38 -0.45
CA THR A 299 0.90 16.00 -0.15
C THR A 299 -0.37 15.94 0.70
N VAL A 300 -1.05 14.80 0.62
CA VAL A 300 -2.11 14.40 1.55
C VAL A 300 -1.59 13.31 2.47
N GLU A 301 -1.62 13.57 3.78
CA GLU A 301 -1.17 12.64 4.81
C GLU A 301 -2.37 12.02 5.52
N ALA A 302 -2.43 10.68 5.57
CA ALA A 302 -3.41 9.95 6.36
C ALA A 302 -2.77 9.37 7.63
N TYR A 303 -3.56 9.16 8.66
CA TYR A 303 -3.14 8.54 9.92
C TYR A 303 -3.69 7.10 10.00
N VAL A 304 -2.85 6.16 10.43
CA VAL A 304 -3.19 4.75 10.60
C VAL A 304 -3.33 4.44 12.10
N PRO A 305 -4.55 4.36 12.66
CA PRO A 305 -4.75 4.31 14.11
C PRO A 305 -4.14 3.10 14.82
N CYS A 306 -4.14 1.93 14.19
CA CYS A 306 -3.68 0.70 14.85
C CYS A 306 -2.19 0.73 15.23
N ASN A 307 -1.36 1.49 14.51
CA ASN A 307 0.09 1.54 14.76
C ASN A 307 0.66 2.95 14.87
N GLY A 308 -0.17 3.99 14.84
CA GLY A 308 0.27 5.36 15.08
C GLY A 308 1.12 5.96 13.97
N ARG A 309 1.00 5.46 12.74
CA ARG A 309 1.86 5.88 11.62
C ARG A 309 1.13 6.80 10.66
N GLY A 310 1.84 7.83 10.22
CA GLY A 310 1.49 8.58 9.02
C GLY A 310 1.73 7.76 7.76
N ILE A 311 0.89 7.98 6.76
CA ILE A 311 1.08 7.47 5.41
C ILE A 311 0.81 8.57 4.40
N GLN A 312 1.82 8.86 3.59
CA GLN A 312 1.69 9.72 2.43
C GLN A 312 0.79 9.03 1.40
N GLY A 313 -0.35 9.66 1.11
CA GLY A 313 -1.35 9.13 0.20
C GLY A 313 -1.13 9.49 -1.27
N ALA A 314 -0.80 10.75 -1.53
CA ALA A 314 -0.57 11.27 -2.87
C ALA A 314 0.42 12.44 -2.84
N THR A 315 0.87 12.86 -4.02
CA THR A 315 1.83 13.95 -4.16
C THR A 315 1.54 14.85 -5.36
N SER A 316 1.71 16.16 -5.17
CA SER A 316 1.58 17.17 -6.21
C SER A 316 2.75 18.16 -6.09
N HIS A 317 3.65 18.11 -7.06
CA HIS A 317 4.92 18.81 -7.09
C HIS A 317 4.82 20.05 -7.97
N HIS A 318 5.30 21.18 -7.46
CA HIS A 318 5.72 22.28 -8.31
C HIS A 318 7.18 22.05 -8.69
N LEU A 319 7.46 21.82 -9.97
CA LEU A 319 8.81 21.55 -10.45
C LEU A 319 9.59 22.84 -10.76
N GLY A 320 8.92 23.99 -10.71
CA GLY A 320 9.49 25.27 -11.11
C GLY A 320 9.95 25.20 -12.57
N GLN A 321 11.19 25.61 -12.81
CA GLN A 321 11.85 25.53 -14.10
C GLN A 321 13.04 24.56 -14.11
N ASN A 322 13.17 23.68 -13.11
CA ASN A 322 14.33 22.79 -12.97
C ASN A 322 14.44 21.86 -14.18
N PHE A 323 13.34 21.18 -14.51
CA PHE A 323 13.27 20.27 -15.64
C PHE A 323 13.21 20.99 -16.98
N SER A 324 12.51 22.13 -17.08
CA SER A 324 12.40 22.84 -18.36
C SER A 324 13.75 23.42 -18.80
N LYS A 325 14.59 23.88 -17.87
CA LYS A 325 15.98 24.26 -18.16
C LYS A 325 16.82 23.05 -18.56
N MET A 326 16.70 21.94 -17.83
CA MET A 326 17.44 20.70 -18.11
C MET A 326 17.11 20.09 -19.48
N PHE A 327 15.82 20.04 -19.85
CA PHE A 327 15.33 19.47 -21.11
C PHE A 327 15.11 20.52 -22.20
N ASP A 328 15.46 21.78 -21.95
CA ASP A 328 15.32 22.91 -22.86
C ASP A 328 13.87 23.10 -23.39
N ILE A 329 12.88 22.94 -22.51
CA ILE A 329 11.47 23.20 -22.77
C ILE A 329 11.23 24.70 -22.65
N SER A 330 11.27 25.40 -23.78
CA SER A 330 11.23 26.85 -23.85
C SER A 330 10.23 27.33 -24.90
N PHE A 331 9.79 28.58 -24.77
CA PHE A 331 8.83 29.21 -25.66
C PHE A 331 9.18 30.69 -25.88
N GLU A 332 8.66 31.27 -26.94
CA GLU A 332 8.72 32.72 -27.18
C GLU A 332 7.67 33.44 -26.31
N ASP A 333 8.14 34.27 -25.38
CA ASP A 333 7.30 35.05 -24.48
C ASP A 333 6.81 36.33 -25.18
N PRO A 334 5.49 36.51 -25.37
CA PRO A 334 4.94 37.65 -26.08
C PRO A 334 5.14 38.99 -25.34
N ASN A 335 5.40 38.98 -24.03
CA ASN A 335 5.58 40.20 -23.25
C ASN A 335 7.02 40.73 -23.32
N THR A 336 7.99 39.83 -23.39
CA THR A 336 9.42 40.19 -23.42
C THR A 336 10.03 40.08 -24.82
N GLY A 337 9.37 39.39 -25.76
CA GLY A 337 9.92 39.04 -27.08
C GLY A 337 11.10 38.08 -27.02
N GLY A 338 11.36 37.49 -25.84
CA GLY A 338 12.53 36.66 -25.56
C GLY A 338 12.18 35.19 -25.31
N LYS A 339 13.24 34.36 -25.23
CA LYS A 339 13.13 32.94 -24.87
C LYS A 339 12.83 32.80 -23.36
N ALA A 340 11.73 32.15 -23.01
CA ALA A 340 11.36 31.82 -21.64
C ALA A 340 11.26 30.30 -21.45
N TYR A 341 11.42 29.83 -20.21
CA TYR A 341 11.30 28.40 -19.86
C TYR A 341 9.94 28.11 -19.22
N ALA A 342 9.34 26.99 -19.59
CA ALA A 342 8.04 26.59 -19.07
C ALA A 342 8.10 26.27 -17.56
N TRP A 343 7.05 26.62 -16.84
CA TRP A 343 6.83 26.24 -15.43
C TRP A 343 6.12 24.89 -15.38
N GLN A 344 6.68 23.91 -14.69
CA GLN A 344 6.17 22.54 -14.73
C GLN A 344 5.63 22.07 -13.40
N ASN A 345 4.68 21.14 -13.46
CA ASN A 345 4.26 20.33 -12.32
C ASN A 345 4.34 18.84 -12.69
N SER A 346 4.52 17.99 -11.67
CA SER A 346 4.19 16.57 -11.74
C SER A 346 3.40 16.15 -10.52
N TRP A 347 2.51 15.18 -10.68
CA TRP A 347 1.64 14.71 -9.59
C TRP A 347 1.30 13.24 -9.77
N GLY A 348 1.19 12.50 -8.68
CA GLY A 348 0.90 11.06 -8.74
C GLY A 348 0.17 10.49 -7.54
N LEU A 349 -0.57 9.41 -7.83
CA LEU A 349 -1.37 8.60 -6.92
C LEU A 349 -1.26 7.13 -7.33
N SER A 350 -1.03 6.23 -6.38
CA SER A 350 -0.86 4.79 -6.65
C SER A 350 -1.87 3.91 -5.92
N THR A 351 -1.80 2.60 -6.19
CA THR A 351 -2.57 1.58 -5.47
C THR A 351 -2.27 1.49 -3.97
N ARG A 352 -1.28 2.25 -3.47
CA ARG A 352 -1.09 2.50 -2.03
C ARG A 352 -2.37 3.00 -1.35
N THR A 353 -3.21 3.74 -2.07
CA THR A 353 -4.56 4.16 -1.66
C THR A 353 -5.40 2.99 -1.11
N ILE A 354 -5.42 1.87 -1.84
CA ILE A 354 -6.14 0.65 -1.45
C ILE A 354 -5.54 0.07 -0.17
N GLY A 355 -4.21 0.04 -0.09
CA GLY A 355 -3.51 -0.39 1.12
C GLY A 355 -3.92 0.44 2.32
N ALA A 356 -3.88 1.78 2.22
CA ALA A 356 -4.32 2.69 3.27
C ALA A 356 -5.76 2.43 3.73
N MET A 357 -6.69 2.25 2.78
CA MET A 357 -8.08 1.90 3.08
C MET A 357 -8.19 0.61 3.89
N VAL A 358 -7.48 -0.45 3.50
CA VAL A 358 -7.49 -1.73 4.26
C VAL A 358 -6.94 -1.51 5.67
N MET A 359 -5.80 -0.83 5.80
CA MET A 359 -5.17 -0.60 7.12
C MET A 359 -6.09 0.17 8.08
N ILE A 360 -6.82 1.15 7.56
CA ILE A 360 -7.64 2.06 8.37
C ILE A 360 -8.99 1.43 8.72
N HIS A 361 -9.68 0.82 7.76
CA HIS A 361 -11.07 0.40 7.95
C HIS A 361 -11.25 -1.06 8.34
N ALA A 362 -10.38 -1.96 7.89
CA ALA A 362 -10.56 -3.39 8.13
C ALA A 362 -10.41 -3.75 9.63
N ASP A 363 -11.07 -4.84 10.02
CA ASP A 363 -11.14 -5.35 11.40
C ASP A 363 -10.84 -6.86 11.46
N ASP A 364 -11.03 -7.47 12.63
CA ASP A 364 -10.76 -8.91 12.86
C ASP A 364 -11.77 -9.86 12.19
N SER A 365 -12.81 -9.33 11.55
CA SER A 365 -13.71 -10.11 10.69
C SER A 365 -13.33 -10.04 9.21
N GLY A 366 -12.40 -9.17 8.83
CA GLY A 366 -11.91 -9.00 7.45
C GLY A 366 -12.02 -7.58 6.94
N LEU A 367 -12.24 -7.43 5.63
CA LEU A 367 -12.38 -6.12 5.00
C LEU A 367 -13.62 -5.38 5.51
N VAL A 368 -13.54 -4.05 5.49
CA VAL A 368 -14.67 -3.14 5.65
C VAL A 368 -14.54 -2.10 4.54
N LEU A 369 -15.36 -2.20 3.50
CA LEU A 369 -15.23 -1.35 2.32
C LEU A 369 -16.13 -0.11 2.43
N PRO A 370 -15.61 1.10 2.14
CA PRO A 370 -16.45 2.26 1.90
C PRO A 370 -17.43 1.99 0.74
N PRO A 371 -18.72 2.31 0.89
CA PRO A 371 -19.75 2.02 -0.11
C PRO A 371 -19.47 2.55 -1.52
N ARG A 372 -18.76 3.67 -1.62
CA ARG A 372 -18.48 4.35 -2.90
C ARG A 372 -17.44 3.62 -3.76
N VAL A 373 -16.61 2.75 -3.18
CA VAL A 373 -15.61 1.94 -3.90
C VAL A 373 -15.84 0.43 -3.83
N ALA A 374 -16.80 -0.03 -3.04
CA ALA A 374 -17.11 -1.45 -2.94
C ALA A 374 -17.65 -1.99 -4.27
N ALA A 375 -17.06 -3.07 -4.81
CA ALA A 375 -17.52 -3.71 -6.04
C ALA A 375 -18.99 -4.17 -5.92
N ILE A 376 -19.33 -4.74 -4.76
CA ILE A 376 -20.70 -5.07 -4.35
C ILE A 376 -21.00 -4.25 -3.11
N GLN A 377 -22.07 -3.44 -3.18
CA GLN A 377 -22.58 -2.61 -2.09
C GLN A 377 -23.58 -3.38 -1.22
N ALA A 378 -24.43 -4.18 -1.85
CA ALA A 378 -25.47 -4.97 -1.18
C ALA A 378 -25.47 -6.43 -1.65
N ILE A 379 -25.42 -7.39 -0.73
CA ILE A 379 -25.53 -8.82 -1.04
C ILE A 379 -26.82 -9.40 -0.46
N ILE A 380 -27.66 -9.99 -1.31
CA ILE A 380 -28.94 -10.57 -0.93
C ILE A 380 -28.76 -12.07 -0.67
N LEU A 381 -29.16 -12.52 0.52
CA LEU A 381 -29.00 -13.89 0.98
C LEU A 381 -30.36 -14.51 1.37
N PRO A 382 -30.79 -15.57 0.70
CA PRO A 382 -31.91 -16.37 1.15
C PRO A 382 -31.53 -17.15 2.42
N VAL A 383 -32.35 -17.05 3.47
CA VAL A 383 -32.12 -17.66 4.78
C VAL A 383 -33.35 -18.45 5.25
N GLY A 384 -33.18 -19.29 6.27
CA GLY A 384 -34.30 -20.00 6.89
C GLY A 384 -34.87 -21.17 6.08
N ILE A 385 -34.12 -21.69 5.10
CA ILE A 385 -34.45 -22.95 4.42
C ILE A 385 -34.18 -24.10 5.38
N THR A 386 -35.20 -24.94 5.60
CA THR A 386 -35.12 -26.11 6.48
C THR A 386 -35.53 -27.37 5.71
N ALA A 387 -35.40 -28.55 6.34
CA ALA A 387 -35.90 -29.80 5.78
C ALA A 387 -37.43 -29.81 5.55
N GLN A 388 -38.15 -28.90 6.18
CA GLN A 388 -39.62 -28.76 6.07
C GLN A 388 -40.03 -27.78 4.97
N THR A 389 -39.09 -27.05 4.36
CA THR A 389 -39.36 -26.12 3.28
C THR A 389 -39.65 -26.90 2.00
N THR A 390 -40.84 -26.71 1.44
CA THR A 390 -41.24 -27.31 0.15
C THR A 390 -40.40 -26.75 -0.99
N GLU A 391 -40.33 -27.47 -2.12
CA GLU A 391 -39.55 -27.02 -3.28
C GLU A 391 -40.13 -25.73 -3.87
N GLU A 392 -41.45 -25.58 -3.85
CA GLU A 392 -42.16 -24.38 -4.28
C GLU A 392 -41.82 -23.17 -3.40
N GLN A 393 -41.80 -23.35 -2.08
CA GLN A 393 -41.39 -22.30 -1.13
C GLN A 393 -39.92 -21.92 -1.29
N ARG A 394 -39.05 -22.92 -1.53
CA ARG A 394 -37.63 -22.69 -1.79
C ARG A 394 -37.46 -21.87 -3.08
N LYS A 395 -38.12 -22.28 -4.15
CA LYS A 395 -38.08 -21.58 -5.44
C LYS A 395 -38.57 -20.13 -5.29
N HIS A 396 -39.72 -19.93 -4.66
CA HIS A 396 -40.27 -18.59 -4.41
C HIS A 396 -39.31 -17.70 -3.60
N LEU A 397 -38.62 -18.26 -2.59
CA LEU A 397 -37.61 -17.52 -1.83
C LEU A 397 -36.40 -17.12 -2.68
N MET A 398 -35.90 -18.04 -3.51
CA MET A 398 -34.78 -17.79 -4.42
C MET A 398 -35.14 -16.75 -5.48
N ASP A 399 -36.29 -16.90 -6.13
CA ASP A 399 -36.82 -15.97 -7.13
C ASP A 399 -37.00 -14.57 -6.51
N SER A 400 -37.51 -14.50 -5.28
CA SER A 400 -37.63 -13.22 -4.57
C SER A 400 -36.28 -12.61 -4.23
N ALA A 401 -35.25 -13.40 -3.86
CA ALA A 401 -33.93 -12.87 -3.59
C ALA A 401 -33.27 -12.28 -4.85
N ASP A 402 -33.43 -12.96 -6.00
CA ASP A 402 -32.96 -12.51 -7.30
C ASP A 402 -33.70 -11.23 -7.77
N GLU A 403 -35.02 -11.18 -7.58
CA GLU A 403 -35.83 -9.99 -7.87
C GLU A 403 -35.38 -8.76 -7.06
N LEU A 404 -35.11 -8.93 -5.77
CA LEU A 404 -34.61 -7.84 -4.92
C LEU A 404 -33.25 -7.31 -5.40
N ALA A 405 -32.35 -8.20 -5.85
CA ALA A 405 -31.07 -7.78 -6.42
C ALA A 405 -31.29 -6.94 -7.69
N LYS A 406 -32.17 -7.39 -8.60
CA LYS A 406 -32.52 -6.66 -9.83
C LYS A 406 -33.09 -5.28 -9.54
N ILE A 407 -34.04 -5.18 -8.60
CA ILE A 407 -34.63 -3.90 -8.16
C ILE A 407 -33.55 -2.91 -7.68
N LEU A 408 -32.55 -3.39 -6.95
CA LEU A 408 -31.45 -2.56 -6.47
C LEU A 408 -30.50 -2.16 -7.60
N VAL A 409 -30.17 -3.08 -8.51
CA VAL A 409 -29.34 -2.81 -9.70
C VAL A 409 -30.00 -1.78 -10.62
N ASP A 410 -31.30 -1.93 -10.90
CA ASP A 410 -32.08 -0.97 -11.70
C ASP A 410 -32.12 0.43 -11.05
N ALA A 411 -31.89 0.50 -9.75
CA ALA A 411 -31.76 1.74 -9.00
C ALA A 411 -30.31 2.24 -8.85
N ASP A 412 -29.35 1.71 -9.61
CA ASP A 412 -27.92 2.08 -9.55
C ASP A 412 -27.23 1.74 -8.22
N VAL A 413 -27.70 0.68 -7.53
CA VAL A 413 -26.98 0.05 -6.41
C VAL A 413 -26.28 -1.20 -6.91
N ARG A 414 -24.97 -1.31 -6.67
CA ARG A 414 -24.21 -2.51 -7.05
C ARG A 414 -24.59 -3.66 -6.14
N ALA A 415 -25.56 -4.47 -6.55
CA ALA A 415 -26.14 -5.53 -5.75
C ALA A 415 -26.07 -6.89 -6.44
N GLU A 416 -25.93 -7.95 -5.66
CA GLU A 416 -25.95 -9.34 -6.14
C GLU A 416 -26.76 -10.22 -5.19
N ALA A 417 -27.27 -11.35 -5.68
CA ALA A 417 -27.88 -12.40 -4.86
C ALA A 417 -26.97 -13.64 -4.82
N ASP A 418 -26.61 -14.11 -3.62
CA ASP A 418 -25.87 -15.36 -3.47
C ASP A 418 -26.84 -16.53 -3.29
N LEU A 419 -27.21 -17.13 -4.42
CA LEU A 419 -28.18 -18.22 -4.50
C LEU A 419 -27.55 -19.62 -4.39
N ARG A 420 -26.23 -19.73 -4.12
CA ARG A 420 -25.51 -21.01 -4.04
C ARG A 420 -26.11 -21.91 -2.95
N ASP A 421 -26.57 -23.10 -3.30
CA ASP A 421 -27.23 -24.03 -2.37
C ASP A 421 -26.24 -24.95 -1.62
N ASN A 422 -25.01 -25.07 -2.13
CA ASN A 422 -23.94 -25.89 -1.56
C ASN A 422 -23.30 -25.31 -0.29
N TYR A 423 -23.69 -24.10 0.13
CA TYR A 423 -23.18 -23.45 1.35
C TYR A 423 -24.31 -23.05 2.30
N SER A 424 -24.06 -23.21 3.60
CA SER A 424 -24.99 -22.77 4.63
C SER A 424 -25.06 -21.24 4.71
N PRO A 425 -26.18 -20.66 5.19
CA PRO A 425 -26.28 -19.21 5.40
C PRO A 425 -25.15 -18.64 6.27
N GLY A 426 -24.78 -19.33 7.36
CA GLY A 426 -23.68 -18.90 8.23
C GLY A 426 -22.33 -18.86 7.52
N TRP A 427 -22.07 -19.77 6.58
CA TRP A 427 -20.87 -19.72 5.75
C TRP A 427 -20.89 -18.50 4.82
N LYS A 428 -22.04 -18.22 4.18
CA LYS A 428 -22.20 -17.06 3.30
C LYS A 428 -22.05 -15.75 4.06
N PHE A 429 -22.57 -15.67 5.29
CA PHE A 429 -22.42 -14.50 6.16
C PHE A 429 -20.94 -14.18 6.35
N ASN A 430 -20.15 -15.17 6.78
CA ASN A 430 -18.72 -14.99 6.99
C ASN A 430 -17.97 -14.70 5.69
N HIS A 431 -18.32 -15.34 4.57
CA HIS A 431 -17.70 -15.07 3.27
C HIS A 431 -17.84 -13.61 2.84
N TRP A 432 -19.05 -13.06 2.93
CA TRP A 432 -19.32 -11.69 2.50
C TRP A 432 -18.91 -10.63 3.54
N GLU A 433 -18.90 -10.98 4.83
CA GLU A 433 -18.29 -10.16 5.89
C GLU A 433 -16.78 -10.04 5.69
N LEU A 434 -16.09 -11.15 5.42
CA LEU A 434 -14.65 -11.19 5.15
C LEU A 434 -14.28 -10.34 3.93
N LYS A 435 -15.11 -10.38 2.89
CA LYS A 435 -14.97 -9.57 1.67
C LYS A 435 -15.37 -8.10 1.86
N GLY A 436 -16.01 -7.76 2.98
CA GLY A 436 -16.29 -6.38 3.36
C GLY A 436 -17.44 -5.73 2.60
N VAL A 437 -18.42 -6.52 2.11
CA VAL A 437 -19.62 -5.98 1.47
C VAL A 437 -20.37 -5.07 2.47
N PRO A 438 -20.65 -3.80 2.15
CA PRO A 438 -21.23 -2.83 3.09
C PRO A 438 -22.55 -3.27 3.73
N ILE A 439 -23.48 -3.82 2.94
CA ILE A 439 -24.81 -4.22 3.41
C ILE A 439 -25.08 -5.68 3.01
N ARG A 440 -25.44 -6.50 4.00
CA ARG A 440 -26.00 -7.82 3.77
C ARG A 440 -27.51 -7.78 3.98
N ILE A 441 -28.28 -8.21 2.99
CA ILE A 441 -29.74 -8.26 3.03
C ILE A 441 -30.15 -9.72 3.18
N GLU A 442 -30.74 -10.06 4.32
CA GLU A 442 -31.26 -11.37 4.65
C GLU A 442 -32.76 -11.41 4.33
N ILE A 443 -33.18 -12.43 3.58
CA ILE A 443 -34.58 -12.68 3.23
C ILE A 443 -34.92 -14.13 3.58
N GLY A 444 -35.89 -14.34 4.48
CA GLY A 444 -36.41 -15.67 4.79
C GLY A 444 -37.94 -15.76 4.70
N PRO A 445 -38.52 -16.95 4.95
CA PRO A 445 -39.98 -17.15 4.90
C PRO A 445 -40.77 -16.20 5.82
N LYS A 446 -40.22 -15.84 6.99
CA LYS A 446 -40.84 -14.90 7.91
C LYS A 446 -40.82 -13.47 7.38
N ASP A 447 -39.73 -13.07 6.73
CA ASP A 447 -39.59 -11.74 6.14
C ASP A 447 -40.51 -11.58 4.92
N LEU A 448 -40.63 -12.63 4.11
CA LEU A 448 -41.61 -12.72 3.02
C LEU A 448 -43.05 -12.54 3.52
N ALA A 449 -43.42 -13.26 4.59
CA ALA A 449 -44.76 -13.15 5.17
C ALA A 449 -45.05 -11.76 5.78
N ALA A 450 -44.02 -11.02 6.20
CA ALA A 450 -44.11 -9.69 6.78
C ALA A 450 -43.82 -8.54 5.78
N ASP A 451 -43.66 -8.87 4.51
CA ASP A 451 -43.30 -7.96 3.41
C ASP A 451 -42.10 -7.06 3.72
N GLN A 452 -41.02 -7.68 4.21
CA GLN A 452 -39.80 -7.00 4.63
C GLN A 452 -38.55 -7.80 4.30
N VAL A 453 -37.39 -7.21 4.63
CA VAL A 453 -36.07 -7.85 4.65
C VAL A 453 -35.30 -7.41 5.88
N THR A 454 -34.26 -8.15 6.27
CA THR A 454 -33.35 -7.74 7.34
C THR A 454 -32.02 -7.28 6.74
N ALA A 455 -31.67 -6.01 6.89
CA ALA A 455 -30.36 -5.49 6.53
C ALA A 455 -29.39 -5.57 7.71
N VAL A 456 -28.15 -5.98 7.44
CA VAL A 456 -27.04 -6.04 8.39
C VAL A 456 -25.88 -5.23 7.83
N LEU A 457 -25.40 -4.25 8.61
CA LEU A 457 -24.35 -3.32 8.17
C LEU A 457 -22.97 -3.83 8.57
N ARG A 458 -22.02 -3.85 7.62
CA ARG A 458 -20.70 -4.45 7.85
C ARG A 458 -19.82 -3.70 8.84
N TYR A 459 -19.83 -2.38 8.83
CA TYR A 459 -18.91 -1.55 9.63
C TYR A 459 -19.19 -1.58 11.14
N ASN A 460 -20.40 -1.93 11.57
CA ASN A 460 -20.80 -1.98 13.00
C ASN A 460 -21.65 -3.20 13.40
N GLY A 461 -22.07 -4.05 12.46
CA GLY A 461 -22.90 -5.24 12.73
C GLY A 461 -24.38 -4.95 13.06
N LYS A 462 -24.85 -3.70 12.96
CA LYS A 462 -26.22 -3.32 13.27
C LYS A 462 -27.20 -4.00 12.32
N LYS A 463 -28.28 -4.54 12.88
CA LYS A 463 -29.39 -5.14 12.13
C LYS A 463 -30.62 -4.23 12.13
N MET A 464 -31.34 -4.21 11.02
CA MET A 464 -32.61 -3.48 10.90
C MET A 464 -33.55 -4.16 9.93
N ALA A 465 -34.85 -4.13 10.22
CA ALA A 465 -35.88 -4.57 9.30
C ALA A 465 -36.26 -3.41 8.36
N ILE A 466 -36.31 -3.68 7.06
CA ILE A 466 -36.67 -2.71 6.01
C ILE A 466 -37.88 -3.25 5.26
N LYS A 467 -38.93 -2.44 5.13
CA LYS A 467 -40.10 -2.79 4.33
C LYS A 467 -39.72 -2.84 2.85
N ARG A 468 -40.26 -3.80 2.11
CA ARG A 468 -39.91 -3.98 0.69
C ARG A 468 -40.24 -2.75 -0.16
N ALA A 469 -41.36 -2.10 0.14
CA ALA A 469 -41.77 -0.87 -0.51
C ALA A 469 -40.72 0.26 -0.39
N ASP A 470 -39.97 0.30 0.71
CA ASP A 470 -38.98 1.34 0.99
C ASP A 470 -37.54 0.91 0.68
N LEU A 471 -37.34 -0.33 0.19
CA LEU A 471 -36.02 -0.96 0.10
C LEU A 471 -35.01 -0.10 -0.66
N VAL A 472 -35.36 0.40 -1.84
CA VAL A 472 -34.44 1.16 -2.68
C VAL A 472 -33.99 2.45 -1.99
N ASN A 473 -34.96 3.20 -1.45
CA ASN A 473 -34.69 4.48 -0.80
C ASN A 473 -33.85 4.28 0.46
N GLU A 474 -34.18 3.27 1.27
CA GLU A 474 -33.49 3.00 2.51
C GLU A 474 -32.08 2.46 2.28
N ILE A 475 -31.86 1.58 1.28
CA ILE A 475 -30.51 1.10 0.94
C ILE A 475 -29.63 2.26 0.45
N LYS A 476 -30.14 3.13 -0.43
CA LYS A 476 -29.39 4.33 -0.85
C LYS A 476 -29.02 5.23 0.31
N ARG A 477 -29.98 5.50 1.21
CA ARG A 477 -29.75 6.28 2.42
C ARG A 477 -28.70 5.63 3.33
N LEU A 478 -28.76 4.31 3.50
CA LEU A 478 -27.80 3.57 4.33
C LEU A 478 -26.39 3.60 3.76
N LEU A 479 -26.21 3.53 2.44
CA LEU A 479 -24.89 3.63 1.82
C LEU A 479 -24.23 4.99 2.12
N GLU A 480 -24.98 6.08 2.10
CA GLU A 480 -24.46 7.40 2.50
C GLU A 480 -24.14 7.47 4.00
N VAL A 481 -25.04 6.98 4.86
CA VAL A 481 -24.82 6.95 6.32
C VAL A 481 -23.60 6.10 6.68
N ILE A 482 -23.42 4.94 6.05
CA ILE A 482 -22.25 4.07 6.28
C ILE A 482 -20.97 4.85 5.93
N HIS A 483 -20.93 5.55 4.79
CA HIS A 483 -19.77 6.33 4.39
C HIS A 483 -19.44 7.43 5.40
N GLU A 484 -20.45 8.21 5.82
CA GLU A 484 -20.28 9.29 6.79
C GLU A 484 -19.84 8.77 8.17
N GLU A 485 -20.45 7.69 8.67
CA GLU A 485 -20.07 7.11 9.96
C GLU A 485 -18.66 6.49 9.92
N MET A 486 -18.28 5.84 8.82
CA MET A 486 -16.91 5.37 8.62
C MET A 486 -15.91 6.52 8.64
N TYR A 487 -16.20 7.62 7.92
CA TYR A 487 -15.36 8.82 7.91
C TYR A 487 -15.22 9.40 9.33
N ASN A 488 -16.34 9.62 10.03
CA ASN A 488 -16.37 10.22 11.36
C ASN A 488 -15.65 9.36 12.41
N LYS A 489 -15.74 8.03 12.30
CA LYS A 489 -14.99 7.10 13.16
C LYS A 489 -13.49 7.31 13.02
N VAL A 490 -12.98 7.40 11.79
CA VAL A 490 -11.55 7.60 11.54
C VAL A 490 -11.12 9.03 11.90
N LEU A 491 -11.98 10.02 11.66
CA LEU A 491 -11.74 11.41 12.04
C LEU A 491 -11.55 11.54 13.55
N THR A 492 -12.47 10.96 14.32
CA THR A 492 -12.39 10.93 15.79
C THR A 492 -11.11 10.23 16.26
N ALA A 493 -10.76 9.10 15.65
CA ALA A 493 -9.54 8.37 16.00
C ALA A 493 -8.25 9.16 15.68
N ARG A 494 -8.21 9.86 14.53
CA ARG A 494 -7.10 10.73 14.14
C ARG A 494 -6.98 11.91 15.10
N ASP A 495 -8.07 12.61 15.37
CA ASP A 495 -8.06 13.82 16.19
C ASP A 495 -7.71 13.52 17.65
N ALA A 496 -8.11 12.34 18.15
CA ALA A 496 -7.68 11.85 19.46
C ALA A 496 -6.17 11.55 19.54
N HIS A 497 -5.50 11.29 18.41
CA HIS A 497 -4.07 11.00 18.31
C HIS A 497 -3.28 12.10 17.58
N MET A 498 -3.86 13.30 17.43
CA MET A 498 -3.19 14.46 16.88
C MET A 498 -3.11 15.54 17.96
N LYS A 499 -1.89 15.96 18.32
CA LYS A 499 -1.69 16.93 19.40
C LYS A 499 -0.64 17.96 19.04
N VAL A 500 -0.83 19.20 19.50
CA VAL A 500 0.24 20.22 19.48
C VAL A 500 1.22 19.94 20.61
N CYS A 501 2.50 19.91 20.30
CA CYS A 501 3.56 19.60 21.28
C CYS A 501 4.74 20.55 21.13
N TYR A 502 5.20 21.08 22.25
CA TYR A 502 6.22 22.12 22.35
C TYR A 502 7.53 21.64 22.98
N ASP A 503 7.46 20.57 23.76
CA ASP A 503 8.59 20.01 24.50
C ASP A 503 9.07 18.70 23.87
N PHE A 504 10.38 18.52 23.76
CA PHE A 504 10.94 17.36 23.06
C PHE A 504 10.87 16.06 23.87
N GLU A 505 10.83 16.13 25.21
CA GLU A 505 10.64 14.93 26.04
C GLU A 505 9.19 14.47 25.97
N GLU A 506 8.23 15.39 26.08
CA GLU A 506 6.80 15.09 25.84
C GLU A 506 6.60 14.53 24.41
N PHE A 507 7.27 15.11 23.41
CA PHE A 507 7.20 14.66 22.02
C PHE A 507 7.59 13.18 21.87
N LYS A 508 8.69 12.74 22.50
CA LYS A 508 9.10 11.33 22.47
C LYS A 508 8.08 10.42 23.15
N GLN A 509 7.54 10.83 24.30
CA GLN A 509 6.51 10.06 25.00
C GLN A 509 5.26 9.89 24.13
N LEU A 510 4.75 10.99 23.56
CA LEU A 510 3.54 10.94 22.74
C LEU A 510 3.73 10.13 21.45
N LEU A 511 4.91 10.14 20.85
CA LEU A 511 5.23 9.26 19.71
C LEU A 511 5.13 7.78 20.06
N ASP A 512 5.52 7.40 21.27
CA ASP A 512 5.38 6.03 21.77
C ASP A 512 3.92 5.67 22.06
N GLU A 513 3.13 6.66 22.46
CA GLU A 513 1.67 6.59 22.59
C GLU A 513 0.93 6.70 21.24
N LYS A 514 1.65 6.52 20.12
CA LYS A 514 1.11 6.47 18.73
C LYS A 514 0.55 7.81 18.21
N PHE A 515 0.92 8.95 18.78
CA PHE A 515 0.48 10.25 18.29
C PHE A 515 1.22 10.70 17.03
N ILE A 516 0.53 11.52 16.22
CA ILE A 516 1.14 12.45 15.27
C ILE A 516 1.10 13.86 15.86
N LEU A 517 2.20 14.61 15.72
CA LEU A 517 2.46 15.77 16.55
C LEU A 517 2.67 17.02 15.71
N LEU A 518 1.91 18.07 16.00
CA LEU A 518 2.14 19.40 15.46
C LEU A 518 3.14 20.12 16.35
N SER A 519 4.35 20.36 15.84
CA SER A 519 5.43 20.94 16.65
C SER A 519 6.13 22.09 15.92
N PRO A 520 6.60 23.13 16.65
CA PRO A 520 7.33 24.24 16.06
C PRO A 520 8.61 23.76 15.38
N PHE A 521 8.80 24.09 14.11
CA PHE A 521 9.94 23.64 13.34
C PHE A 521 10.59 24.78 12.55
N CYS A 522 11.92 24.77 12.47
CA CYS A 522 12.71 25.79 11.77
C CYS A 522 12.84 25.52 10.26
N GLY A 523 12.48 24.32 9.78
CA GLY A 523 12.57 23.93 8.37
C GLY A 523 13.95 23.46 7.90
N GLU A 524 14.95 23.42 8.78
CA GLU A 524 16.34 23.09 8.41
C GLU A 524 16.58 21.57 8.43
N ILE A 525 17.21 21.04 7.37
CA ILE A 525 17.51 19.61 7.18
C ILE A 525 18.26 19.02 8.38
N ALA A 526 19.30 19.71 8.85
CA ALA A 526 20.11 19.26 9.98
C ALA A 526 19.29 19.11 11.28
N CYS A 527 18.29 19.98 11.49
CA CYS A 527 17.41 19.87 12.65
C CYS A 527 16.45 18.68 12.52
N GLU A 528 15.95 18.41 11.31
CA GLU A 528 15.11 17.24 11.04
C GLU A 528 15.87 15.91 11.21
N ASP A 529 17.15 15.86 10.82
CA ASP A 529 18.03 14.72 11.08
C ASP A 529 18.22 14.44 12.57
N GLU A 530 18.49 15.49 13.36
CA GLU A 530 18.66 15.35 14.81
C GLU A 530 17.35 14.94 15.50
N ILE A 531 16.20 15.49 15.11
CA ILE A 531 14.88 15.06 15.61
C ILE A 531 14.68 13.56 15.34
N LYS A 532 14.93 13.11 14.11
CA LYS A 532 14.79 11.69 13.73
C LYS A 532 15.71 10.80 14.55
N LYS A 533 16.98 11.18 14.68
CA LYS A 533 17.98 10.41 15.43
C LYS A 533 17.63 10.34 16.92
N ALA A 534 17.30 11.46 17.53
CA ALA A 534 17.01 11.56 18.96
C ALA A 534 15.64 10.96 19.36
N SER A 535 14.73 10.75 18.40
CA SER A 535 13.44 10.06 18.61
C SER A 535 13.43 8.59 18.17
N THR A 536 14.57 8.05 17.72
CA THR A 536 14.70 6.61 17.39
C THR A 536 14.88 5.80 18.67
N ARG A 537 14.21 4.65 18.78
CA ARG A 537 14.37 3.70 19.89
C ARG A 537 14.94 2.37 19.41
N ASP A 538 16.03 1.95 20.05
CA ASP A 538 16.63 0.62 19.92
C ASP A 538 16.08 -0.32 21.01
N ASP A 539 14.81 -0.73 20.91
CA ASP A 539 14.25 -1.70 21.86
C ASP A 539 14.58 -3.14 21.41
N ALA A 540 15.50 -3.78 22.13
CA ALA A 540 15.94 -5.17 21.89
C ALA A 540 14.87 -6.24 22.17
N GLU A 541 13.83 -5.92 22.95
CA GLU A 541 12.78 -6.88 23.37
C GLU A 541 11.69 -7.11 22.32
N ALA A 542 11.49 -6.18 21.38
CA ALA A 542 10.47 -6.29 20.32
C ALA A 542 11.03 -6.78 18.97
N GLY A 543 12.32 -7.11 18.90
CA GLY A 543 12.97 -7.63 17.69
C GLY A 543 13.02 -6.68 16.48
N ALA A 544 12.58 -5.42 16.63
CA ALA A 544 12.59 -4.41 15.57
C ALA A 544 12.84 -3.01 16.15
N ALA A 545 13.92 -2.34 15.70
CA ALA A 545 14.17 -0.93 16.03
C ALA A 545 12.97 -0.07 15.59
N GLN A 546 12.43 0.74 16.50
CA GLN A 546 11.33 1.65 16.17
C GLN A 546 11.92 2.88 15.46
N MET A 547 11.54 3.06 14.18
CA MET A 547 11.96 4.21 13.39
C MET A 547 11.63 5.52 14.12
N GLY A 548 12.62 6.42 14.20
CA GLY A 548 12.41 7.78 14.69
C GLY A 548 11.41 8.57 13.86
N ALA A 549 10.88 9.65 14.43
CA ALA A 549 9.93 10.50 13.77
C ALA A 549 10.55 11.24 12.59
N LYS A 550 9.72 11.53 11.58
CA LYS A 550 10.06 12.38 10.44
C LYS A 550 8.98 13.43 10.24
N THR A 551 9.26 14.45 9.46
CA THR A 551 8.22 15.40 9.03
C THR A 551 7.28 14.69 8.06
N LEU A 552 6.00 14.58 8.41
CA LEU A 552 4.97 14.10 7.49
C LEU A 552 4.64 15.20 6.49
N CYS A 553 4.22 16.37 6.98
CA CYS A 553 4.05 17.57 6.19
C CYS A 553 4.04 18.83 7.08
N ILE A 554 4.10 19.99 6.46
CA ILE A 554 3.80 21.30 7.01
C ILE A 554 2.35 21.60 6.60
N PRO A 555 1.37 21.50 7.51
CA PRO A 555 -0.04 21.64 7.16
C PRO A 555 -0.32 22.99 6.50
N LEU A 556 -1.17 22.99 5.47
CA LEU A 556 -1.63 24.23 4.84
C LEU A 556 -2.47 25.08 5.81
N GLU A 557 -3.22 24.40 6.67
CA GLU A 557 -3.95 25.00 7.79
C GLU A 557 -3.12 24.85 9.07
N GLN A 558 -2.46 25.93 9.46
CA GLN A 558 -1.66 25.98 10.69
C GLN A 558 -2.59 26.03 11.93
N PRO A 559 -2.16 25.48 13.09
CA PRO A 559 -2.95 25.55 14.30
C PRO A 559 -3.19 27.00 14.72
N LYS A 560 -4.30 27.25 15.44
CA LYS A 560 -4.65 28.60 15.94
C LYS A 560 -3.71 29.10 17.05
N GLU A 561 -2.90 28.20 17.60
CA GLU A 561 -1.93 28.49 18.64
C GLU A 561 -0.79 29.37 18.10
N THR A 562 -0.28 30.28 18.94
CA THR A 562 0.82 31.16 18.53
C THR A 562 2.10 30.34 18.34
N LEU A 563 2.78 30.53 17.20
CA LEU A 563 4.06 29.89 16.95
C LEU A 563 5.13 30.43 17.92
N PRO A 564 5.75 29.58 18.76
CA PRO A 564 6.84 30.01 19.62
C PRO A 564 8.07 30.41 18.80
N GLU A 565 8.93 31.27 19.37
CA GLU A 565 10.19 31.61 18.69
C GLU A 565 11.15 30.41 18.61
N LYS A 566 11.14 29.51 19.58
CA LYS A 566 12.06 28.36 19.64
C LYS A 566 11.54 27.17 18.83
N CYS A 567 12.45 26.51 18.12
CA CYS A 567 12.21 25.21 17.48
C CYS A 567 12.00 24.10 18.54
N LEU A 568 11.31 23.03 18.17
CA LEU A 568 11.06 21.85 19.01
C LEU A 568 12.35 21.26 19.59
N PHE A 569 13.40 21.09 18.77
CA PHE A 569 14.61 20.42 19.22
C PHE A 569 15.45 21.33 20.12
N PRO A 570 15.76 20.95 21.38
CA PRO A 570 16.33 21.88 22.38
C PRO A 570 17.68 22.49 21.99
N ALA A 571 18.52 21.76 21.25
CA ALA A 571 19.83 22.24 20.81
C ALA A 571 19.76 23.13 19.56
N CYS A 572 18.59 23.24 18.91
CA CYS A 572 18.40 24.09 17.75
C CYS A 572 18.33 25.57 18.17
N LYS A 573 19.20 26.41 17.60
CA LYS A 573 19.25 27.86 17.87
C LYS A 573 18.43 28.69 16.88
N ASN A 574 17.85 28.05 15.86
CA ASN A 574 17.08 28.73 14.82
C ASN A 574 15.66 29.03 15.30
N LYS A 575 15.08 30.12 14.78
CA LYS A 575 13.67 30.43 15.04
C LYS A 575 12.75 29.42 14.36
N ALA A 576 11.67 29.04 15.02
CA ALA A 576 10.62 28.27 14.36
C ALA A 576 9.95 29.13 13.28
N LYS A 577 9.63 28.52 12.14
CA LYS A 577 9.00 29.18 10.99
C LYS A 577 7.53 28.78 10.83
N PHE A 578 7.17 27.58 11.28
CA PHE A 578 5.83 27.00 11.18
C PHE A 578 5.68 25.84 12.16
N PHE A 579 4.44 25.39 12.38
CA PHE A 579 4.20 24.06 12.92
C PHE A 579 4.30 23.03 11.80
N ALA A 580 5.11 22.01 12.03
CA ALA A 580 5.20 20.84 11.16
C ALA A 580 4.56 19.65 11.85
N LEU A 581 3.87 18.82 11.07
CA LEU A 581 3.29 17.56 11.51
C LEU A 581 4.38 16.48 11.46
N PHE A 582 4.76 15.96 12.61
CA PHE A 582 5.70 14.87 12.77
C PHE A 582 5.00 13.56 13.13
N GLY A 583 5.64 12.45 12.80
CA GLY A 583 5.19 11.14 13.24
C GLY A 583 6.10 10.04 12.75
N ARG A 584 5.81 8.81 13.22
CA ARG A 584 6.34 7.61 12.59
C ARG A 584 5.64 7.42 11.25
N SER A 585 6.35 6.91 10.25
CA SER A 585 5.81 6.74 8.90
C SER A 585 5.94 5.32 8.42
N TYR A 586 5.10 4.98 7.44
CA TYR A 586 5.35 3.88 6.52
C TYR A 586 6.43 4.19 5.49
#